data_AF-A0A382E910-F1
#
_entry.id   AF-A0A382E910-F1
#
_cell.length_a   1.000
_cell.length_b   1.000
_cell.length_c   1.000
_cell.angle_alpha   90.00
_cell.angle_beta   90.00
_cell.angle_gamma   90.00
#
_symmetry.space_group_name_H-M   'P 1'
#
loop_
_entity.id
_entity.type
_entity.pdbx_description
1 polymer ?
#
loop_
_entity_poly.entity_id
_entity_poly.type
_entity_poly.pdbx_seq_one_letter_code
_entity_poly.pdbx_strand_id
1 'polypeptide(L)' 'MQKNDILKVETKDEYWEDIPEQLFELIKTGIEKKNYQFKMDKGHLWLNVEISIE' A
#
# COMPACT_ATOMS: atom_id res chain seq x y z
N MET A 1 -0.37 10.12 -6.73
CA MET A 1 -1.17 9.12 -6.01
C MET A 1 -1.93 9.84 -4.92
N GLN A 2 -3.25 9.77 -4.95
CA GLN A 2 -4.16 10.24 -3.92
C GLN A 2 -4.60 9.05 -3.05
N LYS A 3 -5.08 9.29 -1.83
CA LYS A 3 -5.56 8.22 -0.94
C LYS A 3 -6.65 7.36 -1.61
N ASN A 4 -7.54 8.00 -2.36
CA ASN A 4 -8.62 7.33 -3.09
C ASN A 4 -8.15 6.44 -4.24
N ASP A 5 -6.89 6.54 -4.67
CA ASP A 5 -6.30 5.63 -5.66
C ASP A 5 -6.03 4.24 -5.04
N ILE A 6 -5.89 4.16 -3.71
CA ILE A 6 -5.68 2.90 -2.99
C ILE A 6 -7.02 2.42 -2.46
N LEU A 7 -7.54 1.36 -3.08
CA LEU A 7 -8.84 0.80 -2.75
C LEU A 7 -8.83 -0.05 -1.47
N LYS A 8 -7.69 -0.68 -1.18
CA LYS A 8 -7.54 -1.58 -0.04
C LYS A 8 -6.08 -1.78 0.33
N VAL A 9 -5.85 -2.07 1.61
CA VAL A 9 -4.57 -2.54 2.15
C VAL A 9 -4.81 -3.80 2.96
N GLU A 10 -3.99 -4.82 2.72
CA GLU A 10 -4.03 -6.08 3.45
C GLU A 10 -2.64 -6.38 4.02
N THR A 11 -2.60 -6.77 5.30
CA THR A 11 -1.43 -7.35 5.96
C THR A 11 -1.75 -8.80 6.33
N LYS A 12 -0.84 -9.46 7.05
CA LYS A 12 -1.05 -10.81 7.52
C LYS A 12 -2.25 -10.92 8.49
N ASP A 13 -2.42 -9.91 9.34
CA ASP A 13 -3.35 -9.96 10.47
C ASP A 13 -4.49 -8.93 10.34
N GLU A 14 -4.38 -7.96 9.44
CA GLU A 14 -5.32 -6.83 9.33
C GLU A 14 -5.68 -6.50 7.86
N TYR A 15 -6.86 -5.90 7.69
CA TYR A 15 -7.41 -5.48 6.40
C TYR A 15 -8.09 -4.12 6.55
N TRP A 16 -7.81 -3.18 5.63
CA TRP A 16 -8.38 -1.84 5.62
C TRP A 16 -8.92 -1.44 4.25
N GLU A 17 -10.13 -0.89 4.25
CA GLU A 17 -10.72 -0.17 3.12
C GLU A 17 -10.58 1.35 3.29
N ASP A 18 -10.70 1.86 4.52
CA ASP A 18 -10.36 3.25 4.86
C ASP A 18 -9.00 3.30 5.57
N ILE A 19 -7.97 3.56 4.78
CA ILE A 19 -6.57 3.52 5.24
C ILE A 19 -6.29 4.73 6.12
N PRO A 20 -5.77 4.57 7.35
CA PRO A 20 -5.36 5.71 8.17
C PRO A 20 -4.36 6.61 7.44
N GLU A 21 -4.46 7.93 7.62
CA GLU A 21 -3.61 8.91 6.91
C GLU A 21 -2.11 8.65 7.09
N GLN A 22 -1.70 8.28 8.31
CA GLN A 22 -0.31 7.94 8.61
C GLN A 22 0.18 6.73 7.81
N LEU A 23 -0.65 5.70 7.66
CA LEU A 23 -0.32 4.51 6.88
C LEU A 23 -0.27 4.83 5.38
N PHE A 24 -1.17 5.68 4.88
CA PHE A 24 -1.14 6.14 3.50
C PHE A 24 0.18 6.85 3.15
N GLU A 25 0.66 7.77 4.00
CA GLU A 25 1.92 8.46 3.76
C GLU A 25 3.14 7.52 3.83
N LEU A 26 3.10 6.48 4.68
CA LEU A 26 4.13 5.42 4.70
C LEU A 26 4.15 4.62 3.39
N ILE A 27 2.98 4.17 2.90
CA ILE A 27 2.86 3.46 1.62
C ILE A 27 3.38 4.32 0.47
N LYS A 28 2.95 5.59 0.41
CA LYS A 28 3.37 6.55 -0.61
C LYS A 28 4.89 6.77 -0.59
N THR A 29 5.47 6.95 0.58
CA THR A 29 6.93 7.07 0.73
C THR A 29 7.66 5.80 0.25
N GLY A 30 7.14 4.61 0.56
CA GLY A 30 7.70 3.35 0.08
C GLY A 30 7.67 3.23 -1.45
N ILE A 31 6.56 3.65 -2.08
CA ILE A 31 6.40 3.67 -3.53
C ILE A 31 7.34 4.70 -4.19
N GLU A 32 7.44 5.91 -3.64
CA GLU A 32 8.34 6.95 -4.15
C GLU A 32 9.81 6.52 -4.10
N LYS A 33 10.19 5.79 -3.04
CA LYS A 33 11.53 5.19 -2.91
C LYS A 33 11.73 3.95 -3.79
N LYS A 34 10.72 3.52 -4.54
CA LYS A 34 10.71 2.28 -5.33
C LYS A 34 11.01 1.02 -4.51
N ASN A 35 10.67 1.05 -3.22
CA ASN A 35 10.87 -0.08 -2.31
C ASN A 35 9.62 -0.96 -2.26
N TYR A 36 9.33 -1.61 -3.38
CA TYR A 36 8.18 -2.51 -3.48
C TYR A 36 8.41 -3.57 -4.55
N GLN A 37 7.75 -4.72 -4.36
CA GLN A 37 7.52 -5.66 -5.43
C GLN A 37 6.13 -5.39 -6.01
N PHE A 38 5.94 -5.65 -7.30
CA PHE A 38 4.64 -5.51 -7.92
C PHE A 38 4.27 -6.74 -8.73
N LYS A 39 2.97 -7.01 -8.83
CA LYS A 39 2.41 -7.99 -9.76
C LYS A 39 1.10 -7.47 -10.32
N MET A 40 0.79 -7.90 -11.54
CA MET A 40 -0.54 -7.74 -12.11
C MET A 40 -1.32 -9.03 -11.86
N ASP A 41 -2.50 -8.93 -11.28
CA ASP A 41 -3.39 -10.09 -11.11
C ASP A 41 -4.85 -9.68 -11.33
N LYS A 42 -5.57 -10.44 -12.16
CA LYS A 42 -6.98 -10.20 -12.53
C LYS A 42 -7.29 -8.75 -12.94
N GLY A 43 -6.36 -8.06 -13.61
CA GLY A 43 -6.53 -6.67 -14.03
C GLY A 43 -6.24 -5.62 -12.96
N HIS A 44 -5.78 -6.03 -11.78
CA HIS A 44 -5.38 -5.15 -10.69
C HIS A 44 -3.86 -5.12 -10.52
N LEU A 45 -3.33 -3.93 -10.22
CA LEU A 45 -1.96 -3.76 -9.79
C LEU A 45 -1.86 -4.01 -8.28
N TRP A 46 -0.99 -4.94 -7.91
CA TRP A 46 -0.68 -5.25 -6.52
C TRP A 46 0.72 -4.76 -6.19
N LEU A 47 0.84 -4.02 -5.10
CA LEU A 47 2.11 -3.50 -4.58
C LEU A 47 2.37 -4.15 -3.22
N ASN A 48 3.44 -4.93 -3.13
CA ASN A 48 3.94 -5.46 -1.88
C ASN A 48 5.04 -4.52 -1.38
N VAL A 49 4.70 -3.70 -0.39
CA VAL A 49 5.60 -2.70 0.20
C VAL A 49 5.98 -3.17 1.59
N GLU A 50 7.28 -3.20 1.88
CA GLU A 50 7.76 -3.41 3.25
C GLU A 50 7.77 -2.07 3.96
N ILE A 51 7.01 -1.97 5.05
CA ILE A 51 6.85 -0.75 5.83
C ILE A 51 7.35 -1.04 7.24
N SER A 52 8.38 -0.30 7.67
CA SER A 52 8.82 -0.30 9.06
C SER A 52 7.93 0.66 9.85
N ILE A 53 7.16 0.13 10.78
CA ILE A 53 6.38 0.88 11.75
C ILE A 53 7.15 0.74 13.06
N GLU A 54 7.71 1.83 13.58
CA GLU A 54 8.33 1.86 14.92
C GLU A 54 7.27 1.81 16.03
#